data_AF-A0A966PK83-F1
#
_entry.id   AF-A0A966PK83-F1
#
_cell.length_a   1.000
_cell.length_b   1.000
_cell.length_c   1.000
_cell.angle_alpha   90.00
_cell.angle_beta   90.00
_cell.angle_gamma   90.00
#
_symmetry.space_group_name_H-M   'P 1'
#
loop_
_entity.id
_entity.type
_entity.pdbx_description
1 polymer ?
#
loop_
_entity_poly.entity_id
_entity_poly.type
_entity_poly.pdbx_seq_one_letter_code
_entity_poly.pdbx_strand_id
1 'polypeptide(L)'
;MNVAELIDILRDFEPDTIVEMAIVAPVSPDADEITVDQFEVEGVMLRDPADSGGDQVVWLIGGDSNDVEEFIDAMESVSGESAPGEMHSAHRADVIDLERATTSRR
;
A
#
# COMPACT_ATOMS: atom_id res chain seq x y z
N MET A 1 9.50 -9.50 -5.78
CA MET A 1 9.57 -9.44 -4.32
C MET A 1 8.20 -9.76 -3.78
N ASN A 2 8.09 -10.69 -2.84
CA ASN A 2 6.84 -10.98 -2.15
C ASN A 2 6.79 -10.26 -0.78
N VAL A 3 5.64 -10.29 -0.13
CA VAL A 3 5.43 -9.62 1.16
C VAL A 3 6.35 -10.16 2.26
N ALA A 4 6.62 -11.47 2.28
CA ALA A 4 7.48 -12.07 3.30
C ALA A 4 8.93 -11.59 3.19
N GLU A 5 9.45 -11.46 1.96
CA GLU A 5 10.76 -10.87 1.70
C GLU A 5 10.82 -9.41 2.13
N LEU A 6 9.77 -8.63 1.84
CA LEU A 6 9.72 -7.22 2.24
C LEU A 6 9.72 -7.07 3.76
N ILE A 7 8.91 -7.86 4.48
CA ILE A 7 8.89 -7.85 5.95
C ILE A 7 10.25 -8.25 6.52
N ASP A 8 10.92 -9.26 5.94
CA ASP A 8 12.24 -9.70 6.39
C ASP A 8 13.29 -8.58 6.28
N ILE A 9 13.21 -7.75 5.24
CA ILE A 9 14.07 -6.58 5.06
C ILE A 9 13.71 -5.47 6.06
N LEU A 10 12.42 -5.16 6.21
CA LEU A 10 11.97 -4.04 7.04
C LEU A 10 12.09 -4.30 8.54
N ARG A 11 12.12 -5.57 8.99
CA ARG A 11 12.12 -5.91 10.42
C ARG A 11 13.33 -5.39 11.20
N ASP A 12 14.44 -5.11 10.51
CA ASP A 12 15.70 -4.71 11.14
C ASP A 12 15.76 -3.19 11.39
N PHE A 13 14.76 -2.43 10.93
CA PHE A 13 14.66 -0.97 11.08
C PHE A 13 13.80 -0.57 12.29
N GLU A 14 13.93 0.69 12.72
CA GLU A 14 13.11 1.25 13.80
C GLU A 14 11.64 1.39 13.33
N PRO A 15 10.64 1.14 14.19
CA PRO A 15 9.23 1.14 13.79
C PRO A 15 8.71 2.49 13.25
N ASP A 16 9.35 3.60 13.61
CA ASP A 16 9.06 4.96 13.17
C ASP A 16 9.91 5.41 11.97
N THR A 17 10.67 4.49 11.37
CA THR A 17 11.40 4.76 10.12
C THR A 17 10.40 5.02 8.99
N ILE A 18 10.55 6.17 8.33
CA ILE A 18 9.73 6.55 7.16
C ILE A 18 10.10 5.65 5.96
N VAL A 19 9.09 5.18 5.23
CA VAL A 19 9.26 4.35 4.03
C VAL A 19 8.95 5.18 2.79
N GLU A 20 9.93 5.29 1.89
CA GLU A 20 9.79 5.97 0.60
C GLU A 20 9.88 4.98 -0.56
N MET A 21 9.17 5.27 -1.64
CA MET A 21 9.24 4.60 -2.93
C MET A 21 10.04 5.45 -3.92
N ALA A 22 11.13 4.88 -4.45
CA ALA A 22 11.94 5.50 -5.49
C ALA A 22 11.70 4.81 -6.85
N ILE A 23 11.38 5.60 -7.88
CA ILE A 23 11.24 5.16 -9.27
C ILE A 23 12.47 5.66 -10.05
N VAL A 24 13.26 4.73 -10.58
CA VAL A 24 14.48 5.05 -11.34
C VAL A 24 14.24 4.80 -12.82
N ALA A 25 14.43 5.82 -13.66
CA ALA A 25 14.22 5.72 -15.11
C ALA A 25 15.22 6.58 -15.91
N PRO A 26 15.62 6.15 -17.12
CA PRO A 26 16.06 4.80 -17.48
C PRO A 26 17.51 4.53 -17.02
N VAL A 27 17.78 3.30 -16.59
CA VAL A 27 19.16 2.81 -16.37
C VAL A 27 19.64 2.16 -17.67
N SER A 28 20.08 2.97 -18.64
CA SER A 28 20.69 2.50 -19.89
C SER A 28 22.14 2.96 -19.97
N PRO A 29 23.07 2.16 -20.53
CA PRO A 29 24.44 2.61 -20.77
C PRO A 29 24.51 3.81 -21.73
N ASP A 30 23.47 4.03 -22.54
CA ASP A 30 23.35 5.12 -23.49
C ASP A 30 22.45 6.27 -22.98
N ALA A 31 22.00 6.21 -21.72
CA ALA A 31 21.22 7.31 -21.13
C ALA A 31 22.15 8.47 -20.75
N ASP A 32 21.85 9.67 -21.28
CA ASP A 32 22.57 10.90 -20.92
C ASP A 32 22.28 11.34 -19.48
N GLU A 33 21.14 10.93 -18.91
CA GLU A 33 20.70 11.26 -17.55
C GLU A 33 19.87 10.11 -16.95
N ILE A 34 20.06 9.86 -15.65
CA ILE A 34 19.23 8.96 -14.85
C ILE A 34 18.33 9.85 -13.97
N THR A 35 17.01 9.70 -14.09
CA THR A 35 16.05 10.35 -13.20
C THR A 35 15.69 9.42 -12.05
N VAL A 36 15.54 10.01 -10.86
CA VAL A 36 15.10 9.31 -9.64
C VAL A 36 13.97 10.13 -9.03
N ASP A 37 12.75 9.63 -9.18
CA ASP A 37 11.57 10.21 -8.55
C ASP A 37 11.35 9.52 -7.20
N GLN A 38 11.12 10.30 -6.14
CA GLN A 38 10.95 9.81 -4.77
C GLN A 38 9.57 10.23 -4.27
N PHE A 39 8.85 9.28 -3.67
CA PHE A 39 7.51 9.49 -3.12
C PHE A 39 7.43 8.82 -1.75
N GLU A 40 6.92 9.52 -0.75
CA GLU A 40 6.51 8.88 0.51
C GLU A 40 5.36 7.90 0.23
N VAL A 41 5.36 6.76 0.93
CA VAL A 41 4.26 5.79 0.82
C VAL A 41 3.13 6.22 1.73
N GLU A 42 2.14 6.88 1.14
CA GLU A 42 0.96 7.40 1.84
C GLU A 42 -0.17 6.36 1.95
N GLY A 43 -0.17 5.33 1.10
CA GLY A 43 -1.25 4.34 1.05
C GLY A 43 -0.82 2.94 0.63
N VAL A 44 -1.60 1.93 1.05
CA VAL A 44 -1.43 0.53 0.64
C VAL A 44 -2.79 -0.06 0.29
N MET A 45 -2.89 -0.72 -0.87
CA MET A 45 -4.13 -1.32 -1.34
C MET A 45 -3.89 -2.69 -1.99
N LEU A 46 -4.87 -3.59 -1.92
CA LEU A 46 -4.87 -4.81 -2.73
C LEU A 46 -5.31 -4.49 -4.15
N ARG A 47 -4.52 -4.93 -5.13
CA ARG A 47 -4.94 -4.90 -6.53
C ARG A 47 -6.04 -5.92 -6.77
N ASP A 48 -6.97 -5.57 -7.66
CA ASP A 48 -8.00 -6.52 -8.10
C ASP A 48 -7.34 -7.80 -8.71
N PRO A 49 -7.71 -9.00 -8.22
CA PRO A 49 -7.22 -10.26 -8.75
C PRO A 49 -7.58 -10.46 -10.24
N ALA A 50 -8.69 -9.90 -10.72
CA ALA A 50 -9.08 -9.95 -12.13
C ALA A 50 -8.06 -9.25 -13.03
N ASP A 51 -7.47 -8.15 -12.56
CA ASP A 51 -6.47 -7.37 -13.31
C ASP A 51 -5.05 -7.97 -13.22
N SER A 52 -4.83 -8.88 -12.28
CA SER A 52 -3.55 -9.53 -12.01
C SER A 52 -3.52 -11.00 -12.41
N GLY A 53 -4.51 -11.48 -13.19
CA GLY A 53 -4.54 -12.87 -13.65
C GLY A 53 -4.81 -13.88 -12.53
N GLY A 54 -5.41 -13.43 -11.43
CA GLY A 54 -5.74 -14.22 -10.25
C GLY A 54 -4.73 -14.14 -9.11
N ASP A 55 -3.60 -13.45 -9.30
CA ASP A 55 -2.55 -13.34 -8.29
C ASP A 55 -2.87 -12.26 -7.25
N GLN A 56 -2.51 -12.50 -5.98
CA GLN A 56 -2.62 -11.48 -4.95
C GLN A 56 -1.44 -10.49 -5.06
N VAL A 57 -1.75 -9.25 -5.47
CA VAL A 57 -0.75 -8.18 -5.62
C VAL A 57 -1.09 -7.04 -4.67
N VAL A 58 -0.09 -6.57 -3.92
CA VAL A 58 -0.20 -5.39 -3.05
C VAL A 58 0.38 -4.18 -3.80
N TRP A 59 -0.33 -3.06 -3.78
CA TRP A 59 0.12 -1.77 -4.28
C TRP A 59 0.57 -0.89 -3.12
N LEU A 60 1.75 -0.30 -3.27
CA LEU A 60 2.23 0.82 -2.46
C LEU A 60 1.98 2.09 -3.27
N ILE A 61 1.28 3.05 -2.67
CA ILE A 61 0.80 4.24 -3.36
C ILE A 61 1.48 5.44 -2.70
N GLY A 62 2.15 6.24 -3.52
CA GLY A 62 2.73 7.52 -3.13
C GLY A 62 2.15 8.66 -3.97
N GLY A 63 2.13 9.86 -3.41
CA GLY A 63 1.50 11.03 -4.01
C GLY A 63 1.20 12.09 -2.94
N ASP A 64 0.46 13.14 -3.31
CA ASP A 64 -0.13 14.05 -2.34
C ASP A 64 -1.19 13.31 -1.51
N SER A 65 -1.18 13.48 -0.18
CA SER A 65 -2.06 12.71 0.70
C SER A 65 -3.55 12.87 0.37
N ASN A 66 -3.99 14.04 -0.12
CA ASN A 66 -5.39 14.24 -0.52
C ASN A 66 -5.72 13.45 -1.79
N ASP A 67 -4.83 13.45 -2.77
CA ASP A 67 -5.02 12.72 -4.02
C ASP A 67 -4.99 11.19 -3.78
N VAL A 68 -4.14 10.73 -2.86
CA VAL A 68 -4.06 9.32 -2.48
C VAL A 68 -5.32 8.86 -1.75
N GLU A 69 -5.84 9.67 -0.82
CA GLU A 69 -7.11 9.39 -0.13
C GLU A 69 -8.27 9.31 -1.13
N GLU A 70 -8.42 10.32 -1.99
CA GLU A 70 -9.48 10.33 -3.03
C GLU A 70 -9.38 9.13 -3.98
N PHE A 71 -8.15 8.74 -4.35
CA PHE A 71 -7.92 7.57 -5.19
C PHE A 71 -8.35 6.26 -4.52
N ILE A 72 -7.97 6.05 -3.26
CA ILE A 72 -8.32 4.84 -2.50
C ILE A 72 -9.85 4.75 -2.37
N ASP A 73 -10.50 5.83 -1.96
CA ASP A 73 -11.96 5.89 -1.82
C ASP A 73 -12.67 5.57 -3.14
N ALA A 74 -12.20 6.14 -4.24
CA ALA A 74 -12.75 5.88 -5.56
C ALA A 74 -12.61 4.39 -5.96
N MET A 75 -11.46 3.77 -5.69
CA MET A 75 -11.19 2.37 -6.00
C MET A 75 -11.96 1.39 -5.11
N GLU A 76 -12.20 1.71 -3.84
CA GLU A 76 -13.06 0.91 -2.96
C GLU A 76 -14.53 0.98 -3.39
N SER A 77 -14.98 2.15 -3.84
CA SER A 77 -16.37 2.34 -4.29
C SER A 77 -16.73 1.48 -5.52
N VAL A 78 -15.78 1.31 -6.46
CA VAL A 78 -15.98 0.45 -7.65
C VAL A 78 -15.87 -1.04 -7.32
N SER A 79 -15.10 -1.39 -6.30
CA SER A 79 -14.96 -2.77 -5.82
C SER A 79 -16.16 -3.23 -4.97
N GLY A 80 -16.98 -2.28 -4.49
CA GLY A 80 -18.11 -2.49 -3.58
C GLY A 80 -19.47 -2.78 -4.23
N GLU A 81 -19.58 -2.84 -5.56
CA GLU A 81 -20.87 -3.09 -6.23
C GLU A 81 -21.15 -4.59 -6.40
N SER A 82 -21.31 -5.29 -5.28
CA SER A 82 -21.93 -6.62 -5.19
C SER A 82 -23.03 -6.61 -4.12
N ALA A 83 -24.27 -6.40 -4.59
CA ALA A 83 -25.60 -6.67 -4.02
C ALA A 83 -25.88 -6.48 -2.50
N PRO A 84 -27.01 -5.84 -2.13
CA PRO A 84 -27.48 -5.78 -0.74
C PRO A 84 -28.15 -7.12 -0.37
N GLY A 85 -27.49 -7.95 0.44
CA GLY A 85 -28.17 -9.13 1.01
C GLY A 85 -27.33 -10.30 1.49
N GLU A 86 -26.01 -10.35 1.27
CA GLU A 86 -25.20 -11.44 1.80
C GLU A 86 -24.51 -11.06 3.11
N MET A 87 -24.98 -11.73 4.17
CA MET A 87 -24.38 -11.75 5.50
C MET A 87 -22.98 -12.36 5.41
N HIS A 88 -21.97 -11.58 5.07
CA HIS A 88 -20.59 -11.98 5.28
C HIS A 88 -20.24 -11.82 6.76
N SER A 89 -19.99 -12.98 7.36
CA SER A 89 -19.46 -13.18 8.71
C SER A 89 -18.45 -12.10 9.08
N ALA A 90 -18.60 -11.56 10.28
CA ALA A 90 -17.77 -10.52 10.85
C ALA A 90 -16.25 -10.82 10.71
N HIS A 91 -15.65 -10.36 9.61
CA HIS A 91 -14.25 -9.99 9.56
C HIS A 91 -14.20 -8.49 9.37
N ARG A 92 -14.60 -7.82 10.46
CA ARG A 92 -14.29 -6.43 10.73
C ARG A 92 -12.82 -6.23 10.36
N ALA A 93 -12.56 -5.45 9.31
CA ALA A 93 -11.25 -4.89 9.09
C ALA A 93 -10.96 -4.02 10.31
N ASP A 94 -10.22 -4.57 11.26
CA ASP A 94 -9.73 -3.80 12.38
C ASP A 94 -8.65 -2.87 11.82
N VAL A 95 -9.04 -1.62 11.58
CA VAL A 95 -8.09 -0.51 11.50
C VAL A 95 -7.26 -0.57 12.78
N ILE A 96 -5.98 -0.89 12.66
CA ILE A 96 -5.05 -0.82 13.78
C ILE A 96 -4.82 0.67 14.03
N ASP A 97 -5.58 1.20 14.98
CA ASP A 97 -5.42 2.53 15.53
C ASP A 97 -4.10 2.57 16.31
N LEU A 98 -3.05 3.12 15.67
CA LEU A 98 -1.67 3.12 16.18
C LEU A 98 -1.56 3.89 17.51
N GLU A 99 -2.47 4.83 17.79
CA GLU A 99 -2.48 5.60 19.04
C GLU A 99 -2.91 4.74 20.26
N ARG A 100 -3.72 3.70 20.06
CA ARG A 100 -4.19 2.84 21.17
C ARG A 100 -3.18 1.80 21.63
N ALA A 101 -2.21 1.44 20.79
CA ALA A 101 -1.20 0.43 21.12
C ALA A 101 -0.22 0.89 22.23
N THR A 102 -0.05 2.21 22.39
CA THR A 102 0.92 2.79 23.34
C THR A 102 0.39 2.91 24.77
N THR A 103 -0.93 2.91 24.98
CA THR A 103 -1.56 3.15 26.28
C THR A 103 -1.78 1.88 27.12
N SER A 104 -1.76 0.68 26.52
CA SER A 104 -2.05 -0.57 27.24
C SER A 104 -0.85 -1.21 27.96
N ARG A 105 0.33 -0.57 27.92
CA ARG A 105 1.53 -1.03 28.63
C ARG A 105 1.96 0.01 29.67
N ARG A 106 1.13 0.19 30.71
CA ARG A 106 1.54 0.87 31.94
C ARG A 106 0.92 0.22 33.16
#